data_AF-A0A2C5Z8D6-F1
#
_entry.id   AF-A0A2C5Z8D6-F1
#
_cell.length_a   1.000
_cell.length_b   1.000
_cell.length_c   1.000
_cell.angle_alpha   90.00
_cell.angle_beta   90.00
_cell.angle_gamma   90.00
#
_symmetry.space_group_name_H-M   'P 1'
#
loop_
_entity.id
_entity.type
_entity.pdbx_description
1 polymer ?
#
loop_
_entity_poly.entity_id
_entity_poly.type
_entity_poly.pdbx_seq_one_letter_code
_entity_poly.pdbx_strand_id
1 'polypeptide(L)'
;MSDSYRNDPAAGDDSAGGSTYSTQSVALSFNDLPSRAQHLVLNELMRQQSKDTAVLLSTLPIPSEGTNLDAMATVRYLSDVEILCYDLPPTMMVLSNNMTVTVSL
;
A
#
# COMPACT_ATOMS: atom_id res chain seq x y z
N MET A 1 -66.87 -7.73 -0.57
CA MET A 1 -66.59 -7.75 0.88
C MET A 1 -65.24 -8.41 1.06
N SER A 2 -64.21 -7.59 1.14
CA SER A 2 -62.81 -8.01 1.25
C SER A 2 -62.38 -7.67 2.67
N ASP A 3 -62.35 -8.67 3.54
CA ASP A 3 -62.00 -8.49 4.93
C ASP A 3 -60.49 -8.34 5.12
N SER A 4 -60.17 -7.24 5.78
CA SER A 4 -58.91 -6.84 6.38
C SER A 4 -58.42 -7.84 7.43
N TYR A 5 -57.14 -8.22 7.35
CA TYR A 5 -56.38 -8.65 8.53
C TYR A 5 -55.09 -7.86 8.61
N ARG A 6 -55.15 -6.83 9.45
CA ARG A 6 -54.01 -6.10 10.01
C ARG A 6 -53.49 -6.94 11.17
N ASN A 7 -52.25 -7.39 11.10
CA ASN A 7 -51.59 -8.10 12.19
C ASN A 7 -50.30 -7.36 12.55
N ASP A 8 -50.40 -6.47 13.54
CA ASP A 8 -49.27 -6.04 14.35
C ASP A 8 -49.27 -6.88 15.64
N PRO A 9 -48.11 -7.46 16.00
CA PRO A 9 -47.76 -7.53 17.40
C PRO A 9 -46.42 -6.83 17.62
N ALA A 10 -46.47 -5.86 18.55
CA ALA A 10 -45.34 -5.15 19.07
C ALA A 10 -44.46 -6.00 19.99
N ALA A 11 -43.21 -5.58 20.09
CA ALA A 11 -42.29 -5.73 21.23
C ALA A 11 -41.68 -7.12 21.50
N GLY A 12 -40.51 -7.33 20.91
CA GLY A 12 -39.43 -8.12 21.49
C GLY A 12 -38.13 -7.33 21.34
N ASP A 13 -37.74 -6.63 22.41
CA ASP A 13 -36.40 -6.10 22.62
C ASP A 13 -35.46 -7.28 22.83
N ASP A 14 -34.54 -7.48 21.90
CA ASP A 14 -33.27 -8.16 22.18
C ASP A 14 -32.16 -7.39 21.47
N SER A 15 -31.64 -6.45 22.26
CA SER A 15 -30.40 -5.74 22.06
C SER A 15 -29.24 -6.70 21.78
N ALA A 16 -28.95 -6.93 20.50
CA ALA A 16 -27.66 -7.37 20.03
C ALA A 16 -27.24 -6.44 18.89
N GLY A 17 -26.69 -5.28 19.27
CA GLY A 17 -25.96 -4.39 18.38
C GLY A 17 -24.71 -5.08 17.85
N GLY A 18 -24.90 -6.04 16.95
CA GLY A 18 -23.88 -6.40 15.98
C GLY A 18 -23.72 -5.19 15.08
N SER A 19 -22.68 -4.41 15.32
CA SER A 19 -22.21 -3.42 14.36
C SER A 19 -22.07 -4.15 13.03
N THR A 20 -23.01 -3.92 12.12
CA THR A 20 -22.88 -4.30 10.72
C THR A 20 -21.68 -3.48 10.26
N TYR A 21 -20.48 -4.05 10.38
CA TYR A 21 -19.32 -3.61 9.63
C TYR A 21 -19.72 -3.81 8.19
N SER A 22 -20.36 -2.77 7.64
CA SER A 22 -20.57 -2.65 6.23
C SER A 22 -19.15 -2.59 5.67
N THR A 23 -18.61 -3.75 5.31
CA THR A 23 -17.43 -3.86 4.45
C THR A 23 -17.85 -3.40 3.07
N GLN A 24 -18.39 -2.19 2.97
CA GLN A 24 -18.36 -1.40 1.76
C GLN A 24 -16.88 -1.31 1.44
N SER A 25 -16.47 -2.19 0.55
CA SER A 25 -15.14 -2.29 -0.01
C SER A 25 -14.82 -0.93 -0.61
N VAL A 26 -14.24 -0.05 0.21
CA VAL A 26 -13.50 1.09 -0.30
C VAL A 26 -12.46 0.44 -1.19
N ALA A 27 -12.58 0.66 -2.50
CA ALA A 27 -11.61 0.17 -3.46
C ALA A 27 -10.31 0.95 -3.22
N LEU A 28 -9.53 0.50 -2.25
CA LEU A 28 -8.22 1.04 -1.93
C LEU A 28 -7.32 0.76 -3.13
N SER A 29 -6.91 1.82 -3.83
CA SER A 29 -5.87 1.71 -4.84
C SER A 29 -4.51 1.58 -4.16
N PHE A 30 -3.53 1.02 -4.87
CA PHE A 30 -2.14 1.02 -4.41
C PHE A 30 -1.65 2.43 -4.04
N ASN A 31 -2.06 3.45 -4.80
CA ASN A 31 -1.66 4.84 -4.56
C ASN A 31 -2.30 5.46 -3.31
N ASP A 32 -3.39 4.87 -2.79
CA ASP A 32 -4.05 5.32 -1.57
C ASP A 32 -3.42 4.72 -0.29
N LEU A 33 -2.50 3.77 -0.46
CA LEU A 33 -1.81 3.13 0.66
C LEU A 33 -0.72 4.03 1.23
N PRO A 34 -0.42 3.93 2.55
CA PRO A 34 0.77 4.56 3.11
C PRO A 34 2.04 4.12 2.38
N SER A 35 3.03 5.02 2.26
CA SER A 35 4.29 4.76 1.52
C SER A 35 4.97 3.45 1.93
N ARG A 36 5.02 3.16 3.23
CA ARG A 36 5.61 1.91 3.73
C ARG A 36 4.85 0.66 3.27
N ALA A 37 3.53 0.73 3.15
CA ALA A 37 2.73 -0.37 2.59
C ALA A 37 2.97 -0.51 1.08
N GLN A 38 3.14 0.61 0.36
CA GLN A 38 3.53 0.58 -1.05
C GLN A 38 4.90 -0.09 -1.25
N HIS A 39 5.88 0.21 -0.40
CA HIS A 39 7.19 -0.44 -0.44
C HIS A 39 7.11 -1.95 -0.20
N LEU A 40 6.25 -2.42 0.71
CA LEU A 40 6.05 -3.86 0.94
C LEU A 40 5.44 -4.56 -0.28
N VAL A 41 4.42 -3.96 -0.89
CA VAL A 41 3.81 -4.52 -2.11
C VAL A 41 4.84 -4.58 -3.25
N LEU A 42 5.63 -3.51 -3.43
CA LEU A 42 6.67 -3.48 -4.46
C LEU A 42 7.80 -4.48 -4.18
N ASN A 43 8.25 -4.58 -2.92
CA ASN A 43 9.24 -5.57 -2.50
C ASN A 43 8.78 -6.99 -2.83
N GLU A 44 7.54 -7.34 -2.49
CA GLU A 44 7.00 -8.66 -2.76
C GLU A 44 6.94 -8.95 -4.27
N LEU A 45 6.55 -7.98 -5.09
CA LEU A 45 6.59 -8.13 -6.55
C LEU A 45 8.03 -8.32 -7.07
N MET A 46 8.98 -7.53 -6.59
CA MET A 46 10.39 -7.66 -6.96
C MET A 46 10.94 -9.03 -6.57
N ARG A 47 10.63 -9.52 -5.37
CA ARG A 47 11.02 -10.85 -4.88
C ARG A 47 10.40 -11.96 -5.73
N GLN A 48 9.10 -11.89 -6.03
CA GLN A 48 8.42 -12.92 -6.81
C GLN A 48 8.97 -13.05 -8.23
N GLN A 49 9.32 -11.93 -8.86
CA GLN A 49 9.68 -11.89 -10.29
C GLN A 49 11.19 -11.93 -10.55
N SER A 50 12.03 -11.79 -9.51
CA SER A 50 13.48 -11.60 -9.69
C SER A 50 14.35 -12.64 -8.97
N LYS A 51 13.78 -13.77 -8.53
CA LYS A 51 14.48 -14.79 -7.73
C LYS A 51 15.78 -15.30 -8.34
N ASP A 52 15.78 -15.53 -9.66
CA ASP A 52 16.92 -16.12 -10.39
C ASP A 52 17.77 -15.06 -11.12
N THR A 53 17.62 -13.78 -10.76
CA THR A 53 18.37 -12.68 -11.39
C THR A 53 19.70 -12.45 -10.68
N ALA A 54 20.75 -12.15 -11.45
CA ALA A 54 22.06 -11.83 -10.88
C ALA A 54 22.08 -10.46 -10.17
N VAL A 55 21.36 -9.48 -10.73
CA VAL A 55 21.25 -8.11 -10.21
C VAL A 55 19.87 -7.55 -10.53
N LEU A 56 19.27 -6.84 -9.58
CA LEU A 56 18.06 -6.04 -9.77
C LEU A 56 18.43 -4.57 -9.94
N LEU A 57 17.95 -3.92 -11.01
CA LEU A 57 18.04 -2.48 -11.18
C LEU A 57 16.67 -1.86 -10.91
N SER A 58 16.62 -0.88 -10.01
CA SER A 58 15.38 -0.16 -9.68
C SER A 58 15.65 1.33 -9.47
N THR A 59 14.59 2.12 -9.45
CA THR A 59 14.69 3.54 -9.09
C THR A 59 14.76 3.70 -7.58
N LEU A 60 15.63 4.59 -7.11
CA LEU A 60 15.68 4.94 -5.70
C LEU A 60 14.50 5.88 -5.37
N PRO A 61 13.68 5.59 -4.33
CA PRO A 61 12.65 6.52 -3.87
C PRO A 61 13.26 7.87 -3.52
N ILE A 62 12.64 8.94 -4.00
CA ILE A 62 13.11 10.30 -3.74
C ILE A 62 12.81 10.64 -2.27
N PRO A 63 13.81 11.02 -1.45
CA PRO A 63 13.56 11.45 -0.09
C PRO A 63 12.75 12.76 -0.07
N SER A 64 11.97 12.98 0.98
CA SER A 64 11.31 14.27 1.21
C SER A 64 12.32 15.42 1.26
N GLU A 65 11.90 16.62 0.85
CA GLU A 65 12.75 17.81 0.95
C GLU A 65 13.21 18.04 2.39
N GLY A 66 14.49 18.40 2.58
CA GLY A 66 15.06 18.62 3.90
C GLY A 66 15.36 17.36 4.72
N THR A 67 15.16 16.15 4.17
CA THR A 67 15.49 14.88 4.87
C THR A 67 16.92 14.87 5.40
N ASN A 68 17.87 15.43 4.64
CA ASN A 68 19.29 15.52 5.02
C ASN A 68 19.59 16.50 6.18
N LEU A 69 18.65 17.37 6.54
CA LEU A 69 18.80 18.32 7.63
C LEU A 69 18.27 17.76 8.97
N ASP A 70 17.47 16.68 8.92
CA ASP A 70 16.90 16.03 10.09
C ASP A 70 17.37 14.57 10.16
N ALA A 71 18.11 14.24 11.22
CA ALA A 71 18.61 12.90 11.47
C ALA A 71 17.46 11.87 11.60
N MET A 72 16.33 12.26 12.22
CA MET A 72 15.20 11.36 12.38
C MET A 72 14.52 11.07 11.04
N ALA A 73 14.34 12.09 10.20
CA ALA A 73 13.82 11.93 8.85
C ALA A 73 14.76 11.07 8.00
N THR A 74 16.07 11.28 8.09
CA THR A 74 17.09 10.47 7.39
C THR A 74 16.98 8.99 7.80
N VAL A 75 16.90 8.70 9.10
CA VAL A 75 16.76 7.32 9.59
C VAL A 75 15.47 6.68 9.07
N ARG A 76 14.34 7.40 9.11
CA ARG A 76 13.07 6.89 8.58
C ARG A 76 13.16 6.57 7.08
N TYR A 77 13.74 7.47 6.29
CA TYR A 77 13.96 7.25 4.86
C TYR A 77 14.79 5.99 4.60
N LEU A 78 15.93 5.84 5.30
CA LEU A 78 16.77 4.66 5.16
C LEU A 78 16.04 3.37 5.58
N SER A 79 15.25 3.41 6.66
CA SER A 79 14.43 2.26 7.08
C SER A 79 13.37 1.88 6.04
N ASP A 80 12.78 2.85 5.35
CA ASP A 80 11.79 2.57 4.31
C ASP A 80 12.45 2.00 3.04
N VAL A 81 13.65 2.46 2.68
CA VAL A 81 14.47 1.87 1.60
C VAL A 81 14.92 0.45 1.96
N GLU A 82 15.29 0.20 3.22
CA GLU A 82 15.65 -1.14 3.71
C GLU A 82 14.50 -2.13 3.53
N ILE A 83 13.26 -1.71 3.83
CA ILE A 83 12.06 -2.54 3.64
C ILE A 83 11.81 -2.82 2.16
N LEU A 84 11.96 -1.80 1.32
CA LEU A 84 11.81 -1.96 -0.12
C LEU A 84 12.83 -2.98 -0.66
N CYS A 85 14.04 -3.03 -0.11
CA CYS A 85 15.13 -3.91 -0.54
C CYS A 85 15.23 -5.25 0.21
N TYR A 86 14.32 -5.53 1.13
CA TYR A 86 14.41 -6.71 1.98
C TYR A 86 14.39 -8.01 1.17
N ASP A 87 15.33 -8.92 1.44
CA ASP A 87 15.40 -10.26 0.82
C ASP A 87 15.35 -10.24 -0.72
N LEU A 88 16.03 -9.26 -1.33
CA LEU A 88 16.24 -9.17 -2.77
C LEU A 88 17.63 -9.69 -3.18
N PRO A 89 17.80 -10.12 -4.44
CA PRO A 89 19.13 -10.26 -5.04
C PRO A 89 19.91 -8.92 -5.00
N PRO A 90 21.23 -8.93 -5.29
CA PRO A 90 22.03 -7.70 -5.33
C PRO A 90 21.31 -6.58 -6.10
N THR A 91 20.97 -5.51 -5.39
CA THR A 91 20.12 -4.44 -5.95
C THR A 91 20.93 -3.17 -6.13
N MET A 92 20.89 -2.61 -7.34
CA MET A 92 21.42 -1.29 -7.67
C MET A 92 20.25 -0.32 -7.84
N MET A 93 20.16 0.67 -6.94
CA MET A 93 19.15 1.71 -7.02
C MET A 93 19.72 2.95 -7.70
N VAL A 94 18.99 3.48 -8.68
CA VAL A 94 19.40 4.64 -9.46
C VAL A 94 18.48 5.81 -9.14
N LEU A 95 19.07 6.94 -8.76
CA LEU A 95 18.40 8.23 -8.68
C LEU A 95 19.00 9.15 -9.74
N SER A 96 18.16 9.77 -10.56
CA SER A 96 18.59 10.81 -11.48
C SER A 96 17.87 12.12 -11.16
N ASN A 97 18.62 13.22 -11.17
CA ASN A 97 18.04 14.56 -11.01
C ASN A 97 17.28 15.02 -12.27
N ASN A 98 17.48 14.35 -13.40
CA ASN A 98 16.80 14.63 -14.67
C ASN A 98 16.28 13.34 -15.28
N MET A 99 15.00 13.30 -15.64
CA MET A 99 14.43 12.15 -16.33
C MET A 99 14.77 12.23 -17.82
N THR A 100 15.61 11.33 -18.29
CA THR A 100 15.92 11.19 -19.72
C THR A 100 15.10 10.03 -20.28
N VAL A 101 14.13 10.36 -21.15
CA VAL A 101 13.35 9.36 -21.88
C VAL A 101 14.05 9.09 -23.20
N THR A 102 14.60 7.88 -23.36
CA THR A 102 15.23 7.46 -24.61
C THR A 102 14.26 6.53 -25.34
N VAL A 103 13.76 6.96 -26.50
CA VAL A 103 12.95 6.14 -27.39
C VAL A 103 13.83 5.60 -28.50
N SER A 104 14.28 4.36 -28.36
CA SER A 104 14.74 3.54 -29.49
C SER A 104 13.68 2.47 -29.70
N LEU A 105 13.05 2.50 -30.88
CA LEU A 105 12.06 1.51 -31.32
C LEU A 105 12.74 0.44 -32.17
#